data_AF-A0A0R1RG15-F1
#
_entry.id   AF-A0A0R1RG15-F1
#
_cell.length_a   1.000
_cell.length_b   1.000
_cell.length_c   1.000
_cell.angle_alpha   90.00
_cell.angle_beta   90.00
_cell.angle_gamma   90.00
#
_symmetry.space_group_name_H-M   'P 1'
#
loop_
_entity.id
_entity.type
_entity.pdbx_description
1 polymer ?
#
loop_
_entity_poly.entity_id
_entity_poly.type
_entity_poly.pdbx_seq_one_letter_code
_entity_poly.pdbx_strand_id
1 'polypeptide(L)'
;MAEDKKKFLLRLDQDLYDHLSETAQQKNRSINAHIEHILEESVKGKSFEQRQITGQVVNGKDIDQNTGLVQVRGIYYRYLTSDNSLAEEAAQYAIVDAVGNILTLRKI
;
A
#
# COMPACT_ATOMS: atom_id res chain seq x y z
N MET A 1 -6.39 26.81 6.16
CA MET A 1 -7.80 26.54 6.45
C MET A 1 -7.82 25.28 7.31
N ALA A 2 -8.27 25.35 8.55
CA ALA A 2 -8.30 24.18 9.43
C ALA A 2 -9.49 23.31 9.01
N GLU A 3 -9.22 22.13 8.47
CA GLU A 3 -10.26 21.18 8.06
C GLU A 3 -11.13 20.79 9.27
N ASP A 4 -12.46 20.75 9.07
CA ASP A 4 -13.43 20.40 10.09
C ASP A 4 -13.29 18.93 10.53
N LYS A 5 -12.46 18.68 11.56
CA LYS A 5 -12.32 17.35 12.17
C LYS A 5 -13.62 16.95 12.88
N LYS A 6 -14.20 15.82 12.47
CA LYS A 6 -15.39 15.25 13.13
C LYS A 6 -15.03 14.65 14.49
N LYS A 7 -15.86 14.94 15.50
CA LYS A 7 -15.73 14.38 16.86
C LYS A 7 -16.70 13.22 17.04
N PHE A 8 -16.22 12.11 17.56
CA PHE A 8 -17.05 10.95 17.92
C PHE A 8 -16.56 10.34 19.22
N LEU A 9 -17.44 9.64 19.92
CA LEU A 9 -17.11 8.93 21.15
C LEU A 9 -16.65 7.52 20.79
N LEU A 10 -15.41 7.19 21.14
CA LEU A 10 -14.82 5.87 20.96
C LEU A 10 -14.69 5.21 22.34
N ARG A 11 -15.35 4.06 22.53
CA ARG A 11 -15.20 3.24 23.74
C ARG A 11 -14.11 2.20 23.49
N LEU A 12 -13.14 2.13 24.38
CA LEU A 12 -12.01 1.20 24.34
C LEU A 12 -11.92 0.50 25.69
N ASP A 13 -11.46 -0.74 25.68
CA ASP A 13 -11.06 -1.41 26.91
C ASP A 13 -9.84 -0.70 27.51
N GLN A 14 -9.71 -0.74 28.85
CA GLN A 14 -8.68 -0.01 29.59
C GLN A 14 -7.27 -0.36 29.11
N ASP A 15 -6.97 -1.66 28.97
CA ASP A 15 -5.66 -2.14 28.53
C ASP A 15 -5.28 -1.61 27.14
N LEU A 16 -6.26 -1.54 26.23
CA LEU A 16 -6.03 -1.02 24.88
C LEU A 16 -5.76 0.49 24.89
N TYR A 17 -6.49 1.24 25.71
CA TYR A 17 -6.26 2.67 25.87
C TYR A 17 -4.86 2.94 26.42
N ASP A 18 -4.43 2.19 27.43
CA ASP A 18 -3.13 2.36 28.07
C ASP A 18 -1.99 2.06 27.08
N HIS A 19 -2.09 0.98 26.30
CA HIS A 19 -1.13 0.69 25.23
C HIS A 19 -1.06 1.79 24.16
N LEU A 20 -2.20 2.34 23.74
CA LEU A 20 -2.24 3.46 22.79
C LEU A 20 -1.61 4.73 23.37
N SER A 21 -1.84 4.99 24.66
CA SER A 21 -1.27 6.12 25.39
C SER A 21 0.26 6.02 25.50
N GLU A 22 0.78 4.87 25.91
CA GLU A 22 2.22 4.62 26.00
C GLU A 22 2.91 4.79 24.64
N THR A 23 2.33 4.20 23.59
CA THR A 23 2.88 4.28 22.23
C THR A 23 2.84 5.73 21.70
N ALA A 24 1.78 6.48 22.00
CA ALA A 24 1.67 7.88 21.64
C ALA A 24 2.75 8.73 22.34
N GLN A 25 2.97 8.49 23.64
CA GLN A 25 4.01 9.18 24.43
C GLN A 25 5.42 8.89 23.89
N GLN A 26 5.75 7.63 23.61
CA GLN A 26 7.03 7.25 23.01
C GLN A 26 7.27 7.96 21.68
N LYS A 27 6.21 8.19 20.90
CA LYS A 27 6.25 8.88 19.61
C LYS A 27 6.11 10.40 19.71
N ASN A 28 6.08 10.98 20.92
CA ASN A 28 5.85 12.41 21.18
C ASN A 28 4.58 12.95 20.48
N ARG A 29 3.49 12.19 20.51
CA ARG A 29 2.20 12.53 19.89
C ARG A 29 1.09 12.49 20.94
N SER A 30 0.02 13.27 20.70
CA SER A 30 -1.22 13.08 21.46
C SER A 30 -1.87 11.77 21.07
N ILE A 31 -2.67 11.19 21.97
CA ILE A 31 -3.44 9.97 21.71
C ILE A 31 -4.31 10.13 20.46
N ASN A 32 -5.00 11.27 20.32
CA ASN A 32 -5.84 11.55 19.15
C ASN A 32 -5.02 11.57 17.85
N ALA A 33 -3.85 12.23 17.85
CA ALA A 33 -2.97 12.26 16.68
C ALA A 33 -2.39 10.86 16.37
N HIS A 34 -2.16 10.04 17.38
CA HIS A 34 -1.69 8.67 17.19
C HIS A 34 -2.79 7.77 16.60
N ILE A 35 -4.01 7.85 17.12
CA ILE A 35 -5.18 7.13 16.59
C ILE A 35 -5.44 7.54 15.14
N GLU A 36 -5.43 8.85 14.85
CA GLU A 36 -5.59 9.38 13.49
C GLU A 36 -4.53 8.81 12.55
N HIS A 37 -3.26 8.78 12.98
CA HIS A 37 -2.17 8.19 12.19
C HIS A 37 -2.37 6.69 11.91
N ILE A 38 -2.76 5.89 12.92
CA ILE A 38 -3.05 4.46 12.72
C ILE A 38 -4.21 4.28 11.73
N LEU A 39 -5.27 5.08 11.87
CA LEU A 39 -6.41 5.04 10.96
C LEU A 39 -5.99 5.42 9.54
N GLU A 40 -5.20 6.49 9.38
CA GLU A 40 -4.64 6.87 8.09
C GLU A 40 -3.79 5.76 7.48
N GLU A 41 -2.90 5.13 8.25
CA GLU A 41 -2.07 4.01 7.78
C GLU A 41 -2.93 2.82 7.37
N SER A 42 -3.98 2.51 8.13
CA SER A 42 -4.91 1.42 7.80
C SER A 42 -5.71 1.69 6.52
N VAL A 43 -6.02 2.96 6.24
CA VAL A 43 -6.70 3.39 5.01
C VAL A 43 -5.72 3.49 3.84
N LYS A 44 -4.51 4.01 4.07
CA LYS A 44 -3.41 4.11 3.09
C LYS A 44 -2.87 2.73 2.70
N GLY A 45 -2.95 1.71 3.56
CA GLY A 45 -2.64 0.31 3.24
C GLY A 45 -3.58 -0.31 2.19
N LYS A 46 -4.63 0.42 1.77
CA LYS A 46 -5.49 0.15 0.60
C LYS A 46 -5.43 1.34 -0.37
N SER A 47 -4.22 1.76 -0.73
CA SER A 47 -3.98 3.05 -1.39
C SER A 47 -4.78 3.15 -2.69
N PHE A 48 -5.07 4.38 -3.10
CA PHE A 48 -5.78 4.66 -4.34
C PHE A 48 -5.03 4.08 -5.56
N GLU A 49 -3.70 4.00 -5.50
CA GLU A 49 -2.88 3.29 -6.49
C GLU A 49 -3.21 1.80 -6.57
N GLN A 50 -3.37 1.11 -5.43
CA GLN A 50 -3.79 -0.30 -5.38
C GLN A 50 -5.12 -0.54 -6.10
N ARG A 51 -6.09 0.36 -5.98
CA ARG A 51 -7.40 0.25 -6.68
C ARG A 51 -7.33 0.61 -8.16
N GLN A 52 -6.42 1.50 -8.56
CA GLN A 52 -6.30 1.91 -9.97
C GLN A 52 -5.36 1.01 -10.78
N ILE A 53 -4.37 0.39 -10.14
CA ILE A 53 -3.31 -0.39 -10.79
C ILE A 53 -3.72 -1.85 -10.96
N THR A 54 -4.40 -2.45 -9.98
CA THR A 54 -4.92 -3.82 -10.10
C THR A 54 -5.91 -3.92 -11.25
N GLY A 55 -5.71 -4.88 -12.15
CA GLY A 55 -6.46 -5.07 -13.39
C GLY A 55 -5.87 -4.38 -14.62
N GLN A 56 -4.81 -3.56 -14.47
CA GLN A 56 -4.09 -3.03 -15.63
C GLN A 56 -3.18 -4.09 -16.25
N VAL A 57 -2.91 -3.92 -17.55
CA VAL A 57 -1.99 -4.75 -18.32
C VAL A 57 -0.70 -3.98 -18.56
N VAL A 58 0.43 -4.63 -18.29
CA VAL A 58 1.77 -4.15 -18.62
C VAL A 58 2.38 -5.06 -19.67
N ASN A 59 3.18 -4.48 -20.57
CA ASN A 59 3.91 -5.28 -21.54
C ASN A 59 5.23 -5.76 -20.92
N GLY A 60 5.69 -6.94 -21.33
CA GLY A 60 6.96 -7.51 -20.88
C GLY A 60 8.16 -6.58 -21.13
N LYS A 61 8.14 -5.79 -22.21
CA LYS A 61 9.16 -4.77 -22.51
C LYS A 61 9.28 -3.66 -21.44
N ASP A 62 8.22 -3.43 -20.65
CA ASP A 62 8.18 -2.42 -19.59
C ASP A 62 8.67 -3.02 -18.24
N ILE A 63 9.07 -4.30 -18.26
CA ILE A 63 9.62 -5.04 -17.13
C ILE A 63 11.14 -5.19 -17.32
N ASP A 64 11.89 -4.61 -16.40
CA ASP A 64 13.33 -4.79 -16.33
C ASP A 64 13.67 -5.97 -15.41
N GLN A 65 14.11 -7.07 -16.02
CA GLN A 65 14.50 -8.29 -15.31
C GLN A 65 15.81 -8.15 -14.53
N ASN A 66 16.70 -7.23 -14.95
CA ASN A 66 17.98 -7.04 -14.30
C ASN A 66 17.83 -6.28 -12.98
N THR A 67 16.90 -5.33 -12.94
CA THR A 67 16.62 -4.52 -11.74
C THR A 67 15.43 -5.04 -10.93
N GLY A 68 14.60 -5.92 -11.49
CA GLY A 68 13.40 -6.46 -10.84
C GLY A 68 12.28 -5.43 -10.76
N LEU A 69 12.23 -4.49 -11.70
CA LEU A 69 11.30 -3.36 -11.71
C LEU A 69 10.36 -3.40 -12.91
N VAL A 70 9.16 -2.86 -12.72
CA VAL A 70 8.18 -2.64 -13.79
C VAL A 70 7.71 -1.19 -13.74
N GLN A 71 7.62 -0.56 -14.91
CA GLN A 71 7.11 0.81 -15.02
C GLN A 71 5.60 0.81 -15.24
N VAL A 72 4.85 1.45 -14.33
CA VAL A 72 3.40 1.63 -14.44
C VAL A 72 3.09 3.12 -14.33
N ARG A 73 2.55 3.71 -15.40
CA ARG A 73 2.17 5.13 -15.46
C ARG A 73 3.28 6.11 -15.02
N GLY A 74 4.54 5.79 -15.36
CA GLY A 74 5.68 6.65 -15.02
C GLY A 74 6.29 6.41 -13.64
N ILE A 75 5.76 5.47 -12.86
CA ILE A 75 6.29 5.07 -11.54
C ILE A 75 6.85 3.65 -11.63
N TYR A 76 8.01 3.43 -11.01
CA TYR A 76 8.64 2.11 -10.96
C TYR A 76 8.24 1.35 -9.69
N TYR A 77 7.78 0.12 -9.88
CA TYR A 77 7.43 -0.81 -8.82
C TYR A 77 8.31 -2.04 -8.89
N ARG A 78 8.50 -2.72 -7.76
CA ARG A 78 9.03 -4.10 -7.79
C ARG A 78 7.94 -5.04 -8.28
N TYR A 79 8.33 -6.13 -8.95
CA TYR A 79 7.37 -7.13 -9.41
C TYR A 79 7.70 -8.53 -8.94
N LEU A 80 6.66 -9.35 -8.86
CA LEU A 80 6.72 -10.80 -8.73
C LEU A 80 5.76 -11.40 -9.76
N THR A 81 6.17 -12.46 -10.43
CA THR A 81 5.27 -13.25 -11.28
C THR A 81 4.51 -14.26 -10.42
N SER A 82 3.24 -14.51 -10.73
CA SER A 82 2.40 -15.41 -9.93
C SER A 82 2.88 -16.87 -9.92
N ASP A 83 3.61 -17.26 -10.97
CA ASP A 83 4.23 -18.57 -11.16
C ASP A 83 5.73 -18.56 -10.81
N ASN A 84 6.26 -17.43 -10.31
CA ASN A 84 7.67 -17.23 -9.97
C ASN A 84 8.62 -17.46 -11.17
N SER A 85 8.11 -17.36 -12.40
CA SER A 85 8.92 -17.39 -13.62
C SER A 85 9.61 -16.06 -13.87
N LEU A 86 10.61 -16.05 -14.74
CA LEU A 86 11.10 -14.79 -15.30
C LEU A 86 10.03 -14.17 -16.20
N ALA A 87 10.02 -12.84 -16.27
CA ALA A 87 9.18 -12.13 -17.22
C ALA A 87 9.67 -12.36 -18.65
N GLU A 88 8.77 -12.38 -19.62
CA GLU A 88 9.07 -12.51 -21.05
C GLU A 88 8.76 -11.18 -21.74
N GLU A 89 9.72 -10.61 -22.46
CA GLU A 89 9.55 -9.29 -23.10
C GLU A 89 8.38 -9.24 -24.09
N ALA A 90 8.12 -10.35 -24.78
CA ALA A 90 7.07 -10.49 -25.78
C ALA A 90 5.68 -10.77 -25.17
N ALA A 91 5.59 -11.03 -23.87
CA ALA A 91 4.33 -11.37 -23.21
C ALA A 91 3.64 -10.14 -22.61
N GLN A 92 2.37 -10.30 -22.27
CA GLN A 92 1.61 -9.32 -21.52
C GLN A 92 1.29 -9.87 -20.13
N TYR A 93 1.23 -8.97 -19.15
CA TYR A 93 0.98 -9.34 -17.78
C TYR A 93 -0.12 -8.47 -17.20
N ALA A 94 -1.13 -9.11 -16.60
CA ALA A 94 -2.13 -8.42 -15.79
C ALA A 94 -1.61 -8.25 -14.35
N ILE A 95 -1.82 -7.07 -13.78
CA ILE A 95 -1.51 -6.82 -12.37
C ILE A 95 -2.67 -7.37 -11.55
N VAL A 96 -2.44 -8.47 -10.84
CA VAL A 96 -3.49 -9.20 -10.09
C VAL A 96 -3.55 -8.80 -8.62
N ASP A 97 -2.44 -8.29 -8.09
CA ASP A 97 -2.37 -7.77 -6.73
C ASP A 97 -1.29 -6.69 -6.64
N ALA A 98 -1.42 -5.83 -5.65
CA ALA A 98 -0.44 -4.81 -5.33
C ALA A 98 -0.35 -4.73 -3.81
N VAL A 99 0.84 -4.85 -3.23
CA VAL A 99 1.07 -4.76 -1.78
C VAL A 99 2.23 -3.81 -1.55
N GLY A 100 1.93 -2.59 -1.10
CA GLY A 100 2.93 -1.53 -0.97
C GLY A 100 3.56 -1.17 -2.32
N ASN A 101 4.88 -1.35 -2.45
CA ASN A 101 5.63 -1.08 -3.69
C ASN A 101 5.91 -2.34 -4.54
N ILE A 102 5.21 -3.45 -4.26
CA ILE A 102 5.36 -4.72 -4.97
C ILE A 102 4.07 -5.03 -5.72
N LEU A 103 4.19 -5.34 -7.01
CA LEU A 103 3.10 -5.76 -7.87
C LEU A 103 3.20 -7.26 -8.16
N THR A 104 2.07 -7.96 -8.09
CA THR A 104 1.97 -9.34 -8.55
C THR A 104 1.43 -9.35 -9.97
N LEU A 105 2.22 -9.94 -10.88
CA LEU A 105 1.97 -10.01 -12.30
C LEU A 105 1.54 -11.43 -12.69
N ARG A 106 0.52 -11.54 -13.54
CA ARG A 106 0.08 -12.81 -14.13
C ARG A 106 0.14 -12.70 -15.64
N LYS A 107 0.85 -13.63 -16.29
CA LYS A 107 0.90 -13.73 -17.74
C LYS A 107 -0.51 -13.97 -18.31
N ILE A 108 -0.86 -13.28 -19.39
CA ILE A 108 -2.12 -13.44 -20.13
C ILE A 108 -1.87 -13.93 -21.55
#